data_AF-A0A4W3ICH6-F1
#
_entry.id   AF-A0A4W3ICH6-F1
#
_cell.length_a   1.000
_cell.length_b   1.000
_cell.length_c   1.000
_cell.angle_alpha   90.00
_cell.angle_beta   90.00
_cell.angle_gamma   90.00
#
_symmetry.space_group_name_H-M   'P 1'
#
loop_
_entity.id
_entity.type
_entity.pdbx_description
1 polymer ?
#
loop_
_entity_poly.entity_id
_entity_poly.type
_entity_poly.pdbx_seq_one_letter_code
_entity_poly.pdbx_strand_id
1 'polypeptide(L)'
;MLSLCSYADELCGLCGDYNGSPSDDFRTPEGKLVKGVNDFGNSWNVDDNCTKTDSDVDPECTEEETDKYEGPAYCGILVDPFGPFAACHYKIDPMSFFNDCVYDMCELDGSKTELCDALEAYVNECQQRNITIDSW
;
A
#
# COMPACT_ATOMS: atom_id res chain seq x y z
N MET A 1 -19.43 9.59 -23.05
CA MET A 1 -18.28 9.10 -23.83
C MET A 1 -17.66 7.99 -23.02
N LEU A 2 -17.68 6.76 -23.52
CA LEU A 2 -16.92 5.66 -22.93
C LEU A 2 -15.45 5.97 -23.21
N SER A 3 -14.68 6.28 -22.17
CA SER A 3 -13.23 6.24 -22.28
C SER A 3 -12.85 4.77 -22.36
N LEU A 4 -12.53 4.28 -23.55
CA LEU A 4 -11.84 3.00 -23.69
C LEU A 4 -10.46 3.19 -23.06
N CYS A 5 -10.10 2.38 -22.05
CA CYS A 5 -8.75 2.37 -21.50
C CYS A 5 -7.77 2.01 -22.62
N SER A 6 -7.08 3.00 -23.17
CA SER A 6 -6.24 2.86 -24.37
C SER A 6 -4.96 2.04 -24.15
N TYR A 7 -4.70 1.61 -22.92
CA TYR A 7 -3.51 0.87 -22.51
C TYR A 7 -3.81 -0.51 -21.90
N ALA A 8 -5.08 -0.92 -21.88
CA ALA A 8 -5.42 -2.27 -21.42
C ALA A 8 -4.77 -3.31 -22.34
N ASP A 9 -4.14 -4.33 -21.76
CA ASP A 9 -3.36 -5.37 -22.44
C ASP A 9 -2.09 -4.89 -23.16
N GLU A 10 -1.76 -3.60 -23.07
CA GLU A 10 -0.57 -2.99 -23.70
C GLU A 10 0.56 -2.72 -22.69
N LEU A 11 0.28 -2.87 -21.39
CA LEU A 11 1.25 -2.69 -20.32
C LEU A 11 1.80 -4.03 -19.82
N CYS A 12 2.94 -3.95 -19.14
CA CYS A 12 3.51 -5.04 -18.37
C CYS A 12 4.42 -4.48 -17.27
N GLY A 13 4.76 -5.31 -16.29
CA GLY A 13 5.63 -4.95 -15.18
C GLY A 13 4.98 -5.26 -13.84
N LEU A 14 5.53 -4.66 -12.78
CA LEU A 14 5.05 -4.85 -11.41
C LEU A 14 3.61 -4.38 -11.18
N CYS A 15 3.10 -3.49 -12.04
CA CYS A 15 1.74 -2.97 -11.99
C CYS A 15 0.74 -3.72 -12.90
N GLY A 16 1.11 -4.89 -13.42
CA GLY A 16 0.24 -5.72 -14.25
C GLY A 16 0.09 -5.23 -15.70
N ASP A 17 -0.95 -5.71 -16.38
CA ASP A 17 -1.25 -5.42 -17.79
C ASP A 17 -2.45 -4.50 -18.00
N TYR A 18 -3.06 -4.03 -16.91
CA TYR A 18 -4.17 -3.07 -16.89
C TYR A 18 -5.44 -3.55 -17.63
N ASN A 19 -5.65 -4.86 -17.74
CA ASN A 19 -6.82 -5.44 -18.41
C ASN A 19 -8.09 -5.51 -17.52
N GLY A 20 -7.96 -5.16 -16.24
CA GLY A 20 -9.04 -5.19 -15.24
C GLY A 20 -9.26 -6.54 -14.56
N SER A 21 -8.39 -7.52 -14.79
CA SER A 21 -8.34 -8.81 -14.12
C SER A 21 -7.14 -8.88 -13.18
N PRO A 22 -7.32 -8.67 -11.86
CA PRO A 22 -6.20 -8.78 -10.92
C PRO A 22 -5.68 -10.21 -10.75
N SER A 23 -6.42 -11.20 -11.26
CA SER A 23 -6.09 -12.62 -11.10
C SER A 23 -4.90 -13.09 -11.95
N ASP A 24 -4.50 -12.28 -12.92
CA ASP A 24 -3.40 -12.57 -13.83
C ASP A 24 -2.33 -11.47 -13.89
N ASP A 25 -2.31 -10.54 -12.93
CA ASP A 25 -1.30 -9.48 -12.86
C ASP A 25 0.12 -10.01 -12.58
N PHE A 26 0.24 -11.20 -11.97
CA PHE A 26 1.54 -11.82 -11.66
C PHE A 26 2.18 -12.52 -12.87
N ARG A 27 2.28 -11.81 -14.00
CA ARG A 27 2.95 -12.27 -15.22
C ARG A 27 4.41 -11.85 -15.24
N THR A 28 5.32 -12.79 -15.52
CA THR A 28 6.74 -12.49 -15.74
C THR A 28 6.96 -11.76 -17.07
N PRO A 29 8.17 -11.23 -17.35
CA PRO A 29 8.50 -10.65 -18.66
C PRO A 29 8.24 -11.58 -19.85
N GLU A 30 8.29 -12.90 -19.64
CA GLU A 30 7.98 -13.92 -20.66
C GLU A 30 6.48 -14.22 -20.78
N GLY A 31 5.62 -13.51 -20.04
CA GLY A 31 4.17 -13.68 -20.04
C GLY A 31 3.65 -14.87 -19.22
N LYS A 32 4.53 -15.53 -18.45
CA LYS A 32 4.17 -16.69 -17.62
C LYS A 32 3.49 -16.21 -16.33
N LEU A 33 2.31 -16.75 -16.03
CA LEU A 33 1.65 -16.52 -14.74
C LEU A 33 2.34 -17.33 -13.63
N VAL A 34 2.77 -16.64 -12.57
CA VAL A 34 3.32 -17.26 -11.35
C VAL A 34 2.37 -17.07 -10.17
N LYS A 35 2.60 -17.82 -9.10
CA LYS A 35 1.73 -17.78 -7.89
C LYS A 35 2.32 -16.98 -6.74
N GLY A 36 3.65 -16.95 -6.61
CA GLY A 36 4.33 -16.25 -5.53
C GLY A 36 4.59 -14.79 -5.88
N VAL A 37 4.34 -13.88 -4.93
CA VAL A 37 4.67 -12.45 -5.09
C VAL A 37 6.18 -12.24 -5.25
N ASN A 38 7.00 -13.01 -4.53
CA ASN A 38 8.46 -12.96 -4.66
C ASN A 38 8.92 -13.50 -6.01
N ASP A 39 8.35 -14.61 -6.51
CA ASP A 39 8.63 -15.11 -7.87
C ASP A 39 8.33 -14.05 -8.93
N PHE A 40 7.18 -13.35 -8.78
CA PHE A 40 6.76 -12.29 -9.67
C PHE A 40 7.71 -11.09 -9.61
N GLY A 41 7.93 -10.51 -8.43
CA GLY A 41 8.81 -9.36 -8.23
C GLY A 41 10.24 -9.62 -8.71
N ASN A 42 10.81 -10.78 -8.33
CA ASN A 42 12.16 -11.16 -8.72
C ASN A 42 12.32 -11.37 -10.24
N SER A 43 11.24 -11.71 -10.95
CA SER A 43 11.28 -11.88 -12.42
C SER A 43 11.41 -10.56 -13.19
N TRP A 44 11.06 -9.44 -12.56
CA TRP A 44 11.12 -8.10 -13.14
C TRP A 44 12.41 -7.32 -12.79
N ASN A 45 13.37 -7.96 -12.11
CA ASN A 45 14.67 -7.35 -11.84
C ASN A 45 15.43 -7.03 -13.15
N VAL A 46 15.90 -5.79 -13.26
CA VAL A 46 16.68 -5.31 -14.43
C VAL A 46 18.20 -5.42 -14.24
N ASP A 47 18.65 -5.65 -13.00
CA ASP A 47 20.05 -5.85 -12.64
C ASP A 47 20.26 -7.29 -12.14
N ASP A 48 21.10 -8.04 -12.84
CA ASP A 48 21.44 -9.42 -12.49
C ASP A 48 22.16 -9.54 -11.14
N ASN A 49 22.70 -8.43 -10.61
CA ASN A 49 23.35 -8.39 -9.30
C ASN A 49 22.36 -8.09 -8.15
N CYS A 50 21.08 -7.85 -8.45
CA CYS A 50 20.07 -7.64 -7.42
C CYS A 50 19.83 -8.93 -6.64
N THR A 51 19.87 -8.83 -5.31
CA THR A 51 19.56 -9.96 -4.43
C THR A 51 18.09 -10.31 -4.56
N LYS A 52 17.81 -11.55 -4.96
CA LYS A 52 16.45 -12.11 -4.94
C LYS A 52 16.11 -12.52 -3.51
N THR A 53 14.91 -12.18 -3.06
CA THR A 53 14.36 -12.68 -1.79
C THR A 53 13.38 -13.81 -2.08
N ASP A 54 13.46 -14.88 -1.30
CA ASP A 54 12.46 -15.96 -1.31
C ASP A 54 11.49 -15.83 -0.12
N SER A 55 11.78 -14.94 0.83
CA SER A 55 11.03 -14.75 2.06
C SER A 55 10.22 -13.47 2.02
N ASP A 56 8.99 -13.56 2.53
CA ASP A 56 8.21 -12.40 2.91
C ASP A 56 8.93 -11.68 4.07
N VAL A 57 8.87 -10.35 4.05
CA VAL A 57 9.42 -9.52 5.13
C VAL A 57 8.38 -9.44 6.23
N ASP A 58 8.69 -10.07 7.36
CA ASP A 58 7.92 -9.95 8.60
C ASP A 58 8.47 -8.75 9.38
N PRO A 59 7.65 -7.74 9.68
CA PRO A 59 8.16 -6.49 10.22
C PRO A 59 8.72 -6.69 11.64
N GLU A 60 9.93 -6.19 11.89
CA GLU A 60 10.59 -6.38 13.19
C GLU A 60 10.06 -5.40 14.25
N CYS A 61 8.98 -5.78 14.93
CA CYS A 61 8.43 -5.05 16.08
C CYS A 61 8.35 -5.91 17.35
N THR A 62 8.62 -5.32 18.50
CA THR A 62 8.17 -5.87 19.78
C THR A 62 6.67 -5.60 19.99
N GLU A 63 6.02 -6.38 20.87
CA GLU A 63 4.62 -6.12 21.25
C GLU A 63 4.41 -4.68 21.78
N GLU A 64 5.39 -4.14 22.52
CA GLU A 64 5.34 -2.75 23.04
C GLU A 64 5.40 -1.71 21.91
N GLU A 65 6.18 -1.96 20.87
CA GLU A 65 6.27 -1.08 19.70
C GLU A 65 4.99 -1.14 18.88
N THR A 66 4.45 -2.33 18.64
CA THR A 66 3.16 -2.51 17.98
C THR A 66 2.06 -1.75 18.72
N ASP A 67 1.90 -1.97 20.04
CA ASP A 67 0.90 -1.28 20.86
C ASP A 67 1.04 0.26 20.78
N LYS A 68 2.29 0.75 20.74
CA LYS A 68 2.58 2.18 20.59
C LYS A 68 2.17 2.70 19.22
N TYR A 69 2.48 1.99 18.13
CA TYR A 69 2.21 2.42 16.76
C TYR A 69 0.73 2.29 16.37
N GLU A 70 0.02 1.31 16.94
CA GLU A 70 -1.44 1.23 16.85
C GLU A 70 -2.15 2.37 17.60
N GLY A 71 -1.45 3.05 18.51
CA GLY A 71 -1.98 4.13 19.31
C GLY A 71 -2.35 5.40 18.51
N PRO A 72 -3.19 6.29 19.09
CA PRO A 72 -3.71 7.48 18.41
C PRO A 72 -2.65 8.55 18.10
N ALA A 73 -1.46 8.45 18.70
CA ALA A 73 -0.34 9.34 18.40
C ALA A 73 0.44 8.95 17.14
N TYR A 74 0.15 7.76 16.58
CA TYR A 74 0.76 7.18 15.40
C TYR A 74 -0.35 6.79 14.42
N CYS A 75 -0.51 5.51 14.08
CA CYS A 75 -1.41 5.04 13.04
C CYS A 75 -2.88 5.03 13.49
N GLY A 76 -3.15 4.94 14.80
CA GLY A 76 -4.51 4.86 15.33
C GLY A 76 -5.41 6.05 14.98
N ILE A 77 -4.84 7.21 14.66
CA ILE A 77 -5.59 8.38 14.18
C ILE A 77 -6.35 8.09 12.88
N LEU A 78 -5.85 7.18 12.02
CA LEU A 78 -6.50 6.78 10.76
C LEU A 78 -7.86 6.13 10.97
N VAL A 79 -8.02 5.40 12.08
CA VAL A 79 -9.21 4.59 12.37
C VAL A 79 -10.09 5.19 13.46
N ASP A 80 -9.72 6.33 14.04
CA ASP A 80 -10.52 7.00 15.07
C ASP A 80 -11.85 7.50 14.48
N PRO A 81 -13.01 6.94 14.90
CA PRO A 81 -14.32 7.33 14.36
C PRO A 81 -14.74 8.75 14.75
N PHE A 82 -14.03 9.38 15.68
CA PHE A 82 -14.21 10.77 16.09
C PHE A 82 -13.00 11.65 15.73
N GLY A 83 -12.02 11.09 15.02
CA GLY A 83 -10.81 11.75 14.59
C GLY A 83 -10.98 12.60 13.33
N PRO A 84 -9.90 13.27 12.88
CA PRO A 84 -9.95 14.19 11.75
C PRO A 84 -10.32 13.51 10.43
N PHE A 85 -10.09 12.20 10.32
CA PHE A 85 -10.35 11.44 9.10
C PHE A 85 -11.70 10.72 9.08
N ALA A 86 -12.51 10.85 10.14
CA ALA A 86 -13.79 10.16 10.28
C ALA A 86 -14.75 10.42 9.10
N ALA A 87 -14.68 11.62 8.50
CA ALA A 87 -15.45 11.99 7.32
C ALA A 87 -15.12 11.11 6.09
N CYS A 88 -13.98 10.42 6.05
CA CYS A 88 -13.59 9.58 4.93
C CYS A 88 -14.00 8.10 5.09
N HIS A 89 -14.17 7.64 6.33
CA HIS A 89 -14.39 6.22 6.66
C HIS A 89 -15.59 5.59 5.94
N TYR A 90 -16.63 6.38 5.64
CA TYR A 90 -17.81 5.88 4.93
C TYR A 90 -17.58 5.63 3.43
N LYS A 91 -16.49 6.17 2.86
CA LYS A 91 -16.11 5.98 1.46
C LYS A 91 -14.90 5.08 1.28
N ILE A 92 -13.96 5.13 2.21
CA ILE A 92 -12.71 4.37 2.14
C ILE A 92 -12.53 3.70 3.50
N ASP A 93 -12.45 2.38 3.49
CA ASP A 93 -12.09 1.61 4.68
C ASP A 93 -10.65 1.95 5.11
N PRO A 94 -10.44 2.54 6.30
CA PRO A 94 -9.11 2.97 6.75
C PRO A 94 -8.19 1.80 7.13
N MET A 95 -8.70 0.57 7.27
CA MET A 95 -7.92 -0.55 7.83
C MET A 95 -6.69 -0.91 7.01
N SER A 96 -6.73 -0.78 5.67
CA SER A 96 -5.56 -1.02 4.83
C SER A 96 -4.43 -0.03 5.14
N PHE A 97 -4.73 1.27 5.08
CA PHE A 97 -3.80 2.35 5.44
C PHE A 97 -3.29 2.23 6.88
N PHE A 98 -4.14 1.82 7.82
CA PHE A 98 -3.74 1.58 9.20
C PHE A 98 -2.71 0.46 9.32
N ASN A 99 -2.97 -0.69 8.68
CA ASN A 99 -2.07 -1.84 8.72
C ASN A 99 -0.74 -1.51 8.02
N ASP A 100 -0.78 -0.83 6.88
CA ASP A 100 0.41 -0.40 6.14
C ASP A 100 1.23 0.59 6.99
N CYS A 101 0.58 1.58 7.62
CA CYS A 101 1.24 2.49 8.54
C CYS A 101 1.94 1.76 9.70
N VAL A 102 1.28 0.79 10.36
CA VAL A 102 1.89 0.04 11.47
C VAL A 102 3.07 -0.79 10.98
N TYR A 103 2.93 -1.44 9.81
CA TYR A 103 4.01 -2.18 9.16
C TYR A 103 5.24 -1.29 8.94
N ASP A 104 5.04 -0.11 8.33
CA ASP A 104 6.13 0.81 8.02
C ASP A 104 6.75 1.42 9.30
N MET A 105 5.94 1.66 10.34
CA MET A 105 6.45 2.10 11.64
C MET A 105 7.35 1.06 12.29
N CYS A 106 7.06 -0.22 12.09
CA CYS A 106 7.90 -1.32 12.57
C CYS A 106 9.21 -1.40 11.76
N GLU A 107 9.12 -1.37 10.43
CA GLU A 107 10.31 -1.50 9.57
C GLU A 107 11.26 -0.30 9.65
N LEU A 108 10.74 0.88 9.98
CA LEU A 108 11.51 2.13 9.97
C LEU A 108 11.68 2.75 11.35
N ASP A 109 11.67 1.94 12.41
CA ASP A 109 11.96 2.35 13.79
C ASP A 109 11.11 3.57 14.26
N GLY A 110 9.83 3.60 13.86
CA GLY A 110 8.90 4.69 14.21
C GLY A 110 9.21 6.02 13.53
N SER A 111 9.77 5.97 12.31
CA SER A 111 10.08 7.13 11.47
C SER A 111 8.89 8.09 11.36
N LYS A 112 9.07 9.32 11.85
CA LYS A 112 8.02 10.36 11.76
C LYS A 112 7.77 10.84 10.34
N THR A 113 8.77 10.77 9.47
CA THR A 113 8.60 11.12 8.05
C THR A 113 7.65 10.13 7.41
N GLU A 114 7.86 8.84 7.63
CA GLU A 114 7.01 7.80 7.07
C GLU A 114 5.60 7.84 7.66
N LEU A 115 5.47 8.15 8.96
CA LEU A 115 4.16 8.39 9.55
C LEU A 115 3.40 9.50 8.80
N CYS A 116 4.06 10.61 8.49
CA CYS A 116 3.44 11.69 7.72
C CYS A 116 3.03 11.22 6.32
N ASP A 117 3.89 10.47 5.63
CA ASP A 117 3.64 9.98 4.27
C ASP A 117 2.46 9.00 4.24
N ALA A 118 2.37 8.08 5.21
CA ALA A 118 1.25 7.15 5.37
C ALA A 118 -0.08 7.89 5.66
N LEU A 119 -0.06 8.89 6.53
CA LEU A 119 -1.24 9.71 6.82
C LEU A 119 -1.67 10.54 5.59
N GLU A 120 -0.70 11.13 4.88
CA GLU A 120 -0.95 11.91 3.66
C GLU A 120 -1.53 11.03 2.53
N ALA A 121 -1.09 9.77 2.41
CA ALA A 121 -1.66 8.83 1.45
C ALA A 121 -3.16 8.63 1.66
N TYR A 122 -3.62 8.44 2.91
CA TYR A 122 -5.05 8.32 3.19
C TYR A 122 -5.80 9.61 2.87
N VAL A 123 -5.25 10.77 3.28
CA VAL A 123 -5.83 12.08 3.00
C VAL A 123 -5.97 12.33 1.50
N ASN A 124 -4.96 11.99 0.70
CA ASN A 124 -4.97 12.13 -0.75
C ASN A 124 -6.08 11.28 -1.38
N GLU A 125 -6.24 10.04 -0.93
CA GLU A 125 -7.31 9.16 -1.41
C GLU A 125 -8.71 9.69 -1.05
N CYS A 126 -8.87 10.27 0.14
CA CYS A 126 -10.11 10.94 0.55
C CYS A 126 -10.42 12.16 -0.33
N GLN A 127 -9.42 13.01 -0.57
CA GLN A 127 -9.57 14.21 -1.38
C GLN A 127 -9.86 13.90 -2.86
N GLN A 128 -9.26 12.85 -3.41
CA GLN A 128 -9.59 12.35 -4.76
C GLN A 128 -11.06 11.95 -4.90
N ARG A 129 -11.72 11.56 -3.80
CA ARG A 129 -13.16 11.25 -3.74
C ARG A 129 -14.01 12.46 -3.32
N ASN A 130 -13.45 13.66 -3.40
CA ASN A 130 -14.08 14.94 -3.04
C ASN A 130 -14.54 15.03 -1.58
N ILE A 131 -13.82 14.37 -0.67
CA ILE A 131 -14.05 14.48 0.77
C ILE A 131 -13.07 15.52 1.31
N THR A 132 -13.58 16.55 1.98
CA THR A 132 -12.75 17.53 2.66
C THR A 132 -12.32 16.98 4.02
N ILE A 133 -11.02 17.05 4.28
CA ILE A 133 -10.41 16.73 5.57
C ILE A 133 -9.99 18.06 6.21
N ASP A 134 -10.41 18.30 7.44
CA ASP A 134 -10.01 19.48 8.21
C ASP A 134 -8.55 19.35 8.70
N SER A 135 -8.04 20.33 9.45
CA SER A 135 -6.68 20.25 10.01
C SER A 135 -6.52 19.00 10.87
N TRP A 136 -5.43 18.27 10.65
CA TRP A 136 -5.01 17.08 11.38
C TRP A 136 -3.57 17.22 11.86
#